data_AF-A0A937WRG0-F1
#
_entry.id   AF-A0A937WRG0-F1
#
_cell.length_a   1.000
_cell.length_b   1.000
_cell.length_c   1.000
_cell.angle_alpha   90.00
_cell.angle_beta   90.00
_cell.angle_gamma   90.00
#
_symmetry.space_group_name_H-M   'P 1'
#
loop_
_entity.id
_entity.type
_entity.pdbx_description
1 polymer ?
#
loop_
_entity_poly.entity_id
_entity_poly.type
_entity_poly.pdbx_seq_one_letter_code
_entity_poly.pdbx_strand_id
1 'polypeptide(L)'
;MQHKMVLIGIAVLAAGALWYGMSQTSSSTTIVTSNTAGTSNVVGGTVTAGPVDKDTQRILEILLALRAVSLDDVIFSNPSFISLKDFSTKIIPEPVGRPDPFAPLDHTIPSAQAQQAATGSVTTLSSPHSSGKLQLLPNLQSSPGQ
;
A
#
# COMPACT_ATOMS: atom_id res chain seq x y z
N MET A 1 51.69 56.04 -18.96
CA MET A 1 51.58 55.08 -17.83
C MET A 1 50.28 55.22 -17.02
N GLN A 2 49.58 56.37 -17.08
CA GLN A 2 48.38 56.64 -16.27
C GLN A 2 47.15 55.81 -16.68
N HIS A 3 46.95 55.52 -17.97
CA HIS A 3 45.80 54.72 -18.44
C HIS A 3 45.78 53.27 -17.93
N LYS A 4 46.95 52.70 -17.63
CA LYS A 4 47.05 51.34 -17.09
C LYS A 4 46.41 51.26 -15.70
N MET A 5 46.63 52.27 -14.85
CA MET A 5 46.04 52.32 -13.51
C MET A 5 44.51 52.51 -13.57
N VAL A 6 44.01 53.29 -14.53
CA VAL A 6 42.56 53.47 -14.75
C VAL A 6 41.91 52.16 -15.22
N LEU A 7 42.56 51.42 -16.12
CA LEU A 7 42.08 50.11 -16.58
C LEU A 7 42.01 49.07 -15.45
N ILE A 8 43.01 49.02 -14.56
CA ILE A 8 42.98 48.14 -13.38
C ILE A 8 41.81 48.51 -12.46
N GLY A 9 41.58 49.79 -12.20
CA GLY A 9 40.48 50.23 -11.32
C GLY A 9 39.09 49.81 -11.84
N ILE A 10 38.86 49.95 -13.15
CA ILE A 10 37.60 49.54 -13.78
C ILE A 10 37.43 48.01 -13.73
N ALA A 11 38.50 47.24 -13.96
CA ALA A 11 38.45 45.79 -13.91
C ALA A 11 38.08 45.27 -12.51
N VAL A 12 38.61 45.89 -11.45
CA VAL A 12 38.27 45.53 -10.06
C VAL A 12 36.81 45.89 -9.74
N LEU A 13 36.34 47.06 -10.18
CA LEU A 13 34.95 47.49 -9.98
C LEU A 13 33.97 46.56 -10.69
N ALA A 14 34.29 46.16 -11.93
CA ALA A 14 33.47 45.23 -12.72
C ALA A 14 33.44 43.83 -12.09
N ALA A 15 34.59 43.32 -11.64
CA ALA A 15 34.66 42.03 -10.95
C ALA A 15 33.84 42.02 -9.66
N GLY A 16 33.91 43.10 -8.87
CA GLY A 16 33.11 43.25 -7.65
C GLY A 16 31.60 43.30 -7.91
N ALA A 17 31.18 44.05 -8.94
CA ALA A 17 29.78 44.13 -9.34
C ALA A 17 29.22 42.79 -9.83
N LEU A 18 30.00 42.04 -10.62
CA LEU A 18 29.63 40.71 -11.10
C LEU A 18 29.56 39.69 -9.96
N TRP A 19 30.49 39.74 -9.01
CA TRP A 19 30.48 38.87 -7.82
C TRP A 19 29.24 39.14 -6.94
N TYR A 20 28.92 40.41 -6.71
CA TYR A 20 27.77 40.81 -5.92
C TYR A 20 26.45 40.37 -6.60
N GLY A 21 26.32 40.57 -7.91
CA GLY A 21 25.14 40.14 -8.68
C GLY A 21 24.92 38.62 -8.68
N MET A 22 25.99 37.82 -8.66
CA MET A 22 25.90 36.36 -8.60
C MET A 22 25.59 35.83 -7.20
N SER A 23 25.89 36.58 -6.14
CA SER A 23 25.70 36.12 -4.76
C SER A 23 24.25 36.09 -4.27
N GLN A 24 23.31 36.69 -5.01
CA GLN A 24 21.89 36.74 -4.63
C GLN A 24 21.10 35.52 -5.13
N THR A 25 21.36 34.35 -4.56
CA THR A 25 20.50 33.17 -4.72
C THR A 25 19.36 33.20 -3.69
N SER A 26 18.25 33.84 -4.06
CA SER A 26 17.02 33.77 -3.27
C SER A 26 16.41 32.38 -3.37
N SER A 27 16.53 31.58 -2.31
CA SER A 27 15.82 30.30 -2.21
C SER A 27 14.37 30.57 -1.80
N SER A 28 13.44 30.48 -2.74
CA SER A 28 12.01 30.46 -2.44
C SER A 28 11.52 29.03 -2.28
N THR A 29 11.13 28.65 -1.06
CA THR A 29 10.49 27.38 -0.76
C THR A 29 9.11 27.33 -1.41
N THR A 30 8.94 26.52 -2.45
CA THR A 30 7.64 26.18 -3.03
C THR A 30 7.09 24.94 -2.36
N ILE A 31 5.97 25.08 -1.66
CA ILE A 31 5.22 23.95 -1.08
C ILE A 31 4.39 23.32 -2.22
N VAL A 32 4.60 22.03 -2.48
CA VAL A 32 3.86 21.29 -3.51
C VAL A 32 2.59 20.72 -2.90
N THR A 33 1.44 21.18 -3.38
CA THR A 33 0.15 20.49 -3.22
C THR A 33 -0.09 19.66 -4.47
N SER A 34 -0.01 18.33 -4.35
CA SER A 34 -0.34 17.40 -5.43
C SER A 34 -1.85 17.33 -5.63
N ASN A 35 -2.36 18.09 -6.60
CA ASN A 35 -3.67 17.82 -7.21
C ASN A 35 -3.47 17.04 -8.50
N THR A 36 -3.63 15.72 -8.39
CA THR A 36 -3.85 14.80 -9.50
C THR A 36 -5.17 15.16 -10.20
N ALA A 37 -5.11 15.53 -11.49
CA ALA A 37 -6.09 15.13 -12.50
C ALA A 37 -5.73 15.67 -13.90
N GLY A 38 -5.23 14.77 -14.76
CA GLY A 38 -5.79 14.52 -16.09
C GLY A 38 -5.75 15.61 -17.17
N THR A 39 -5.08 15.23 -18.26
CA THR A 39 -5.24 15.72 -19.65
C THR A 39 -4.32 16.86 -20.08
N SER A 40 -3.14 16.53 -20.60
CA SER A 40 -2.38 17.42 -21.50
C SER A 40 -2.23 16.74 -22.85
N ASN A 41 -2.92 17.30 -23.84
CA ASN A 41 -2.94 16.88 -25.23
C ASN A 41 -1.61 17.31 -25.88
N VAL A 42 -0.78 16.35 -26.28
CA VAL A 42 0.49 16.62 -26.96
C VAL A 42 0.22 16.80 -28.46
N VAL A 43 0.27 18.05 -28.93
CA VAL A 43 0.43 18.38 -30.36
C VAL A 43 1.46 19.49 -30.50
N GLY A 44 2.53 19.21 -31.26
CA GLY A 44 3.33 20.22 -31.94
C GLY A 44 4.58 20.70 -31.19
N GLY A 45 5.75 20.22 -31.61
CA GLY A 45 7.03 20.55 -31.00
C GLY A 45 7.52 21.98 -31.21
N THR A 46 8.21 22.48 -30.19
CA THR A 46 9.44 23.28 -30.26
C THR A 46 10.23 22.95 -28.99
N VAL A 47 11.43 22.37 -29.12
CA VAL A 47 12.34 22.23 -27.97
C VAL A 47 13.02 23.58 -27.79
N THR A 48 12.27 24.54 -27.27
CA THR A 48 12.88 25.64 -26.53
C THR A 48 13.46 24.99 -25.27
N ALA A 49 14.74 25.23 -24.96
CA ALA A 49 15.29 24.86 -23.66
C ALA A 49 14.57 25.69 -22.58
N GLY A 50 13.37 25.25 -22.25
CA GLY A 50 12.57 25.75 -21.15
C GLY A 50 13.26 25.41 -19.83
N PRO A 51 12.80 26.01 -18.72
CA PRO A 51 13.30 25.65 -17.40
C PRO A 51 13.26 24.13 -17.28
N VAL A 52 14.42 23.51 -17.08
CA VAL A 52 14.53 22.05 -16.99
C VAL A 52 13.48 21.60 -15.98
N ASP A 53 12.50 20.82 -16.45
CA ASP A 53 11.42 20.36 -15.60
C ASP A 53 12.03 19.67 -14.38
N LYS A 54 11.49 19.97 -13.19
CA LYS A 54 12.03 19.45 -11.91
C LYS A 54 12.12 17.92 -11.90
N ASP A 55 11.25 17.27 -12.67
CA ASP A 55 11.25 15.82 -12.85
C ASP A 55 12.48 15.33 -13.61
N THR A 56 12.91 16.06 -14.65
CA THR A 56 14.11 15.75 -15.42
C THR A 56 15.38 15.94 -14.59
N GLN A 57 15.43 16.98 -13.74
CA GLN A 57 16.54 17.18 -12.78
C GLN A 57 16.61 16.02 -11.78
N ARG A 58 15.46 15.61 -11.22
CA ARG A 58 15.39 14.51 -10.26
C ARG A 58 15.80 13.17 -10.86
N ILE A 59 15.41 12.89 -12.10
CA ILE A 59 15.84 11.68 -12.81
C ILE A 59 17.37 11.70 -13.01
N LEU A 60 17.94 12.83 -13.42
CA LEU A 60 19.39 12.96 -13.59
C LEU A 60 20.15 12.79 -12.27
N GLU A 61 19.61 13.29 -11.15
CA GLU A 61 20.17 13.07 -9.81
C GLU A 61 20.16 11.59 -9.42
N ILE A 62 19.06 10.87 -9.65
CA ILE A 62 18.95 9.44 -9.38
C ILE A 62 19.91 8.65 -10.28
N LEU A 63 20.00 8.99 -11.56
CA LEU A 63 20.92 8.34 -12.50
C LEU A 63 22.38 8.55 -12.10
N LEU A 64 22.72 9.75 -11.63
CA LEU A 64 24.06 10.05 -11.13
C LEU A 64 24.36 9.29 -9.82
N ALA A 65 23.37 9.17 -8.94
CA ALA A 65 23.48 8.39 -7.71
C ALA A 65 23.66 6.89 -8.01
N LEU A 66 22.86 6.32 -8.92
CA LEU A 66 22.96 4.91 -9.32
C LEU A 66 24.27 4.60 -10.05
N ARG A 67 24.83 5.55 -10.83
CA ARG A 67 26.16 5.39 -11.44
C ARG A 67 27.25 5.16 -10.41
N ALA A 68 27.13 5.78 -9.23
CA ALA A 68 28.12 5.66 -8.16
C ALA A 68 27.95 4.38 -7.32
N VAL A 69 26.85 3.64 -7.49
CA VAL A 69 26.64 2.37 -6.79
C VAL A 69 27.42 1.27 -7.49
N SER A 70 28.51 0.85 -6.87
CA SER A 70 29.20 -0.40 -7.21
C SER A 70 28.77 -1.47 -6.22
N LEU A 71 28.28 -2.61 -6.72
CA LEU A 71 28.02 -3.78 -5.90
C LEU A 71 29.30 -4.60 -5.80
N ASP A 72 29.66 -5.00 -4.59
CA ASP A 72 30.83 -5.83 -4.34
C ASP A 72 30.45 -7.31 -4.48
N ASP A 73 31.03 -7.99 -5.47
CA ASP A 73 30.70 -9.38 -5.82
C ASP A 73 31.34 -10.41 -4.89
N VAL A 74 32.13 -9.99 -3.89
CA VAL A 74 32.81 -10.88 -2.94
C VAL A 74 31.86 -11.82 -2.22
N ILE A 75 30.62 -11.40 -1.92
CA ILE A 75 29.64 -12.25 -1.23
C ILE A 75 29.25 -13.46 -2.08
N PHE A 76 29.19 -13.30 -3.41
CA PHE A 76 28.79 -14.37 -4.34
C PHE A 76 29.91 -15.39 -4.56
N SER A 77 31.17 -14.98 -4.32
CA SER A 77 32.34 -15.87 -4.37
C SER A 77 32.59 -16.66 -3.08
N ASN A 78 31.88 -16.31 -1.99
CA ASN A 78 32.08 -16.94 -0.69
C ASN A 78 31.59 -18.42 -0.74
N PRO A 79 32.40 -19.40 -0.32
CA PRO A 79 32.00 -20.81 -0.33
C PRO A 79 30.74 -21.08 0.51
N SER A 80 30.50 -20.31 1.57
CA SER A 80 29.26 -20.37 2.36
C SER A 80 28.04 -19.94 1.55
N PHE A 81 28.16 -18.89 0.72
CA PHE A 81 27.08 -18.45 -0.17
C PHE A 81 26.82 -19.47 -1.29
N ILE A 82 27.87 -20.06 -1.87
CA ILE A 82 27.76 -21.12 -2.87
C ILE A 82 27.12 -22.39 -2.29
N SER A 83 27.33 -22.65 -0.99
CA SER A 83 26.75 -23.80 -0.30
C SER A 83 25.27 -23.65 0.05
N LEU A 84 24.69 -22.44 -0.08
CA LEU A 84 23.27 -22.22 0.19
C LEU A 84 22.45 -23.02 -0.83
N LYS A 85 21.71 -23.99 -0.32
CA LYS A 85 20.69 -24.69 -1.07
C LYS A 85 19.35 -23.98 -0.87
N ASP A 86 18.58 -23.90 -1.94
CA ASP A 86 17.18 -23.50 -1.85
C ASP A 86 16.41 -24.55 -1.01
N PHE A 87 15.72 -24.08 0.03
CA PHE A 87 14.88 -24.89 0.91
C PHE A 87 13.40 -24.79 0.56
N SER A 88 13.06 -24.30 -0.63
CA SER A 88 11.70 -24.26 -1.13
C SER A 88 11.07 -25.66 -1.09
N THR A 89 9.99 -25.80 -0.32
CA THR A 89 9.20 -27.03 -0.29
C THR A 89 8.09 -26.93 -1.32
N LYS A 90 7.80 -28.05 -1.99
CA LYS A 90 6.65 -28.10 -2.90
C LYS A 90 5.37 -27.95 -2.09
N ILE A 91 4.66 -26.84 -2.29
CA ILE A 91 3.36 -26.62 -1.68
C ILE A 91 2.37 -27.55 -2.37
N ILE A 92 1.74 -28.44 -1.61
CA ILE A 92 0.62 -29.25 -2.09
C ILE A 92 -0.61 -28.34 -2.11
N PRO A 93 -1.35 -28.24 -3.23
CA PRO A 93 -2.58 -27.46 -3.27
C PRO A 93 -3.55 -27.93 -2.19
N GLU A 94 -3.98 -27.02 -1.34
CA GLU A 94 -5.03 -27.29 -0.37
C GLU A 94 -6.40 -27.24 -1.07
N PRO A 95 -7.39 -28.03 -0.61
CA PRO A 95 -8.76 -27.88 -1.06
C PRO A 95 -9.27 -26.45 -0.86
N VAL A 96 -10.19 -26.01 -1.72
CA VAL A 96 -10.85 -24.71 -1.55
C VAL A 96 -11.48 -24.60 -0.15
N GLY A 97 -11.29 -23.44 0.49
CA GLY A 97 -11.82 -23.18 1.82
C GLY A 97 -13.36 -23.12 1.86
N ARG A 98 -13.92 -22.83 3.04
CA ARG A 98 -15.36 -22.60 3.14
C ARG A 98 -15.76 -21.39 2.27
N PRO A 99 -16.96 -21.42 1.65
CA PRO A 99 -17.53 -20.23 1.01
C PRO A 99 -17.49 -19.02 1.94
N ASP A 100 -17.23 -17.85 1.38
CA ASP A 100 -17.16 -16.59 2.14
C ASP A 100 -18.49 -16.34 2.89
N PRO A 101 -18.51 -16.38 4.23
CA PRO A 101 -19.74 -16.17 5.00
C PRO A 101 -20.21 -14.71 4.96
N PHE A 102 -19.44 -13.80 4.36
CA PHE A 102 -19.78 -12.40 4.13
C PHE A 102 -20.01 -12.08 2.64
N ALA A 103 -20.04 -13.08 1.75
CA ALA A 103 -20.41 -12.85 0.37
C ALA A 103 -21.78 -12.17 0.31
N PRO A 104 -21.96 -11.09 -0.48
CA PRO A 104 -23.25 -10.47 -0.67
C PRO A 104 -24.26 -11.52 -1.11
N LEU A 105 -25.38 -11.63 -0.40
CA LEU A 105 -26.47 -12.49 -0.83
C LEU A 105 -26.97 -11.91 -2.15
N ASP A 106 -27.07 -12.75 -3.19
CA ASP A 106 -27.80 -12.37 -4.40
C ASP A 106 -29.25 -12.13 -4.00
N HIS A 107 -29.59 -10.89 -3.69
CA HIS A 107 -30.90 -10.46 -3.24
C HIS A 107 -31.88 -10.48 -4.42
N THR A 108 -32.26 -11.67 -4.89
CA THR A 108 -33.61 -11.85 -5.41
C THR A 108 -34.49 -12.16 -4.22
N ILE A 109 -34.88 -11.12 -3.47
CA ILE A 109 -35.96 -11.24 -2.49
C ILE A 109 -37.23 -11.50 -3.30
N PRO A 110 -37.88 -12.67 -3.20
CA PRO A 110 -39.21 -12.82 -3.75
C PRO A 110 -40.09 -11.84 -2.99
N SER A 111 -40.58 -10.83 -3.68
CA SER A 111 -41.56 -9.89 -3.13
C SER A 111 -42.70 -10.70 -2.53
N ALA A 112 -42.81 -10.68 -1.21
CA ALA A 112 -43.86 -11.36 -0.46
C ALA A 112 -45.20 -10.67 -0.72
N GLN A 113 -45.81 -10.96 -1.87
CA GLN A 113 -47.18 -10.59 -2.22
C GLN A 113 -47.81 -11.73 -3.01
N ALA A 114 -48.14 -12.81 -2.31
CA ALA A 114 -49.37 -13.58 -2.49
C ALA A 114 -49.33 -14.79 -1.56
N GLN A 115 -50.06 -14.73 -0.44
CA GLN A 115 -50.94 -15.79 0.05
C GLN A 115 -51.46 -15.42 1.43
N GLN A 116 -52.52 -14.63 1.42
CA GLN A 116 -53.45 -14.52 2.51
C GLN A 116 -54.76 -15.12 2.02
N ALA A 117 -54.92 -16.43 2.24
CA ALA A 117 -56.21 -17.13 2.26
C ALA A 117 -56.00 -18.57 2.71
N ALA A 118 -56.29 -18.84 3.99
CA ALA A 118 -57.05 -20.00 4.48
C ALA A 118 -56.62 -20.36 5.92
N THR A 119 -57.40 -19.85 6.88
CA THR A 119 -58.05 -20.63 7.95
C THR A 119 -57.30 -21.84 8.53
N GLY A 120 -56.91 -21.77 9.80
CA GLY A 120 -56.67 -22.96 10.60
C GLY A 120 -55.84 -22.78 11.87
N SER A 121 -56.53 -22.64 13.01
CA SER A 121 -56.08 -23.11 14.33
C SER A 121 -54.88 -22.42 14.98
N VAL A 122 -55.14 -21.30 15.66
CA VAL A 122 -54.32 -20.83 16.77
C VAL A 122 -54.37 -21.88 17.89
N THR A 123 -53.25 -22.50 18.22
CA THR A 123 -53.01 -23.13 19.53
C THR A 123 -51.72 -22.59 20.10
N THR A 124 -51.89 -21.61 20.97
CA THR A 124 -50.90 -21.18 21.95
C THR A 124 -50.88 -22.19 23.10
N LEU A 125 -49.72 -22.75 23.48
CA LEU A 125 -49.47 -23.08 24.90
C LEU A 125 -47.97 -23.28 25.22
N SER A 126 -47.42 -22.27 25.89
CA SER A 126 -46.45 -22.31 26.99
C SER A 126 -45.40 -23.42 27.07
N SER A 127 -44.13 -23.03 27.11
CA SER A 127 -43.10 -23.76 27.86
C SER A 127 -42.70 -22.95 29.11
N PRO A 128 -43.13 -23.33 30.33
CA PRO A 128 -42.55 -22.77 31.53
C PRO A 128 -41.22 -23.46 31.85
N HIS A 129 -40.21 -22.64 32.17
CA HIS A 129 -39.05 -23.09 32.95
C HIS A 129 -39.56 -23.73 34.25
N SER A 130 -39.14 -24.95 34.57
CA SER A 130 -39.33 -25.51 35.91
C SER A 130 -38.21 -26.48 36.27
N SER A 131 -37.37 -26.03 37.20
CA SER A 131 -36.39 -26.80 37.94
C SER A 131 -37.07 -27.89 38.78
N GLY A 132 -36.47 -29.08 38.83
CA GLY A 132 -36.80 -30.14 39.77
C GLY A 132 -36.50 -31.51 39.17
N LYS A 133 -36.12 -32.55 39.90
CA LYS A 133 -35.93 -32.80 41.33
C LYS A 133 -35.38 -34.24 41.36
N LEU A 134 -34.41 -34.55 42.22
CA LEU A 134 -33.96 -35.93 42.45
C LEU A 134 -35.17 -36.82 42.78
N GLN A 135 -35.33 -37.94 42.06
CA GLN A 135 -36.24 -39.03 42.44
C GLN A 135 -35.57 -40.40 42.21
N LEU A 136 -34.99 -40.87 43.32
CA LEU A 136 -35.03 -42.23 43.85
C LEU A 136 -35.88 -43.24 43.04
N LEU A 137 -35.25 -44.32 42.58
CA LEU A 137 -35.94 -45.56 42.20
C LEU A 137 -35.58 -46.65 43.23
N PRO A 138 -36.56 -47.24 43.95
CA PRO A 138 -36.31 -48.41 44.80
C PRO A 138 -36.79 -49.72 44.15
N ASN A 139 -36.33 -50.82 44.77
CA ASN A 139 -36.89 -52.17 44.82
C ASN A 139 -36.45 -53.18 43.72
N LEU A 140 -35.48 -54.07 43.99
CA LEU A 140 -35.52 -55.36 44.74
C LEU A 140 -36.03 -56.55 43.89
N GLN A 141 -35.13 -57.51 43.59
CA GLN A 141 -35.28 -58.99 43.64
C GLN A 141 -33.97 -59.62 43.09
N SER A 142 -32.99 -60.08 43.90
CA SER A 142 -32.78 -61.48 44.38
C SER A 142 -32.96 -62.55 43.27
N SER A 143 -32.08 -63.51 42.95
CA SER A 143 -30.99 -64.27 43.61
C SER A 143 -30.53 -65.38 42.59
N PRO A 144 -29.76 -66.43 42.93
CA PRO A 144 -28.35 -66.56 43.34
C PRO A 144 -27.51 -67.36 42.31
N GLY A 145 -26.22 -67.56 42.62
CA GLY A 145 -25.22 -68.13 41.71
C GLY A 145 -25.28 -69.63 41.40
N GLN A 146 -24.45 -69.96 40.40
CA GLN A 146 -23.57 -71.12 40.29
C GLN A 146 -22.29 -70.61 39.62
#